data_AF-A0A1M6N4E0-F1
#
_entry.id   AF-A0A1M6N4E0-F1
#
_cell.length_a   1.000
_cell.length_b   1.000
_cell.length_c   1.000
_cell.angle_alpha   90.00
_cell.angle_beta   90.00
_cell.angle_gamma   90.00
#
_symmetry.space_group_name_H-M   'P 1'
#
loop_
_entity.id
_entity.type
_entity.pdbx_description
1 polymer ?
#
loop_
_entity_poly.entity_id
_entity_poly.type
_entity_poly.pdbx_seq_one_letter_code
_entity_poly.pdbx_strand_id
1 'polypeptide(L)'
;MKNIILFLALSTTIIFTSCTGDTGPPGPAGGLVYANVFETTVSVYDYDAEFNQLYSGFYAFPFTVYESDVVLAYRYSGQTSLGNGETADIWTQLPQSVFYNDGTGDFFQYNFNHTFVDVQFTIEGNFPLTNIAPGDSRNQIFRIAVVPAEFAKTNPSMEDILEVMKTTDAEINIIENL
;
A
#
# COMPACT_ATOMS: atom_id res chain seq x y z
N MET A 1 -66.13 -25.15 -26.29
CA MET A 1 -64.65 -25.17 -26.18
C MET A 1 -63.96 -23.89 -26.71
N LYS A 2 -64.69 -22.89 -27.25
CA LYS A 2 -64.09 -21.64 -27.75
C LYS A 2 -63.72 -20.64 -26.64
N ASN A 3 -64.37 -20.74 -25.47
CA ASN A 3 -64.20 -19.78 -24.37
C ASN A 3 -63.07 -20.16 -23.40
N ILE A 4 -62.63 -21.43 -23.36
CA ILE A 4 -61.53 -21.90 -22.51
C ILE A 4 -60.17 -21.46 -23.05
N ILE A 5 -60.02 -21.43 -24.39
CA ILE A 5 -58.79 -20.96 -25.05
C ILE A 5 -58.56 -19.47 -24.75
N LEU A 6 -59.64 -18.68 -24.63
CA LEU A 6 -59.56 -17.26 -24.31
C LEU A 6 -59.07 -17.02 -22.86
N PHE A 7 -59.53 -17.83 -21.90
CA PHE A 7 -59.07 -17.76 -20.51
C PHE A 7 -57.61 -18.20 -20.34
N LEU A 8 -57.16 -19.21 -21.09
CA LEU A 8 -55.78 -19.69 -21.04
C LEU A 8 -54.80 -18.67 -21.66
N ALA A 9 -55.20 -18.02 -22.76
CA ALA A 9 -54.40 -16.97 -23.41
C ALA A 9 -54.25 -15.71 -22.55
N LEU A 10 -55.30 -15.33 -21.80
CA LEU A 10 -55.27 -14.18 -20.91
C LEU A 10 -54.46 -14.43 -19.62
N SER A 11 -54.41 -15.68 -19.15
CA SER A 11 -53.58 -16.06 -18.00
C SER A 11 -52.09 -16.04 -18.33
N THR A 12 -51.69 -16.34 -19.56
CA THR A 12 -50.27 -16.40 -19.95
C THR A 12 -49.62 -15.02 -20.08
N THR A 13 -50.36 -13.95 -20.38
CA THR A 13 -49.78 -12.61 -20.56
C THR A 13 -49.40 -11.91 -19.25
N ILE A 14 -50.02 -12.28 -18.13
CA ILE A 14 -49.79 -11.64 -16.81
C ILE A 14 -48.52 -12.17 -16.12
N ILE A 15 -48.08 -13.39 -16.47
CA ILE A 15 -46.93 -14.03 -15.80
C ILE A 15 -45.60 -13.48 -16.32
N PHE A 16 -45.55 -13.01 -17.57
CA PHE A 16 -44.33 -12.50 -18.21
C PHE A 16 -43.98 -11.03 -17.87
N THR A 17 -44.84 -10.29 -17.18
CA THR A 17 -44.55 -8.88 -16.81
C THR A 17 -43.90 -8.72 -15.44
N SER A 18 -43.66 -9.82 -14.70
CA SER A 18 -43.17 -9.77 -13.31
C SER A 18 -41.64 -9.82 -13.15
N CYS A 19 -40.87 -9.95 -14.24
CA CYS A 19 -39.42 -10.15 -14.16
C CYS A 19 -38.58 -8.87 -14.25
N THR A 20 -39.19 -7.69 -14.38
CA THR A 20 -38.47 -6.42 -14.38
C THR A 20 -39.00 -5.54 -13.26
N GLY A 21 -38.46 -5.72 -12.06
CA GLY A 21 -38.57 -4.70 -11.02
C GLY A 21 -37.70 -3.51 -11.41
N ASP A 22 -38.10 -2.31 -10.96
CA ASP A 22 -37.29 -1.11 -11.17
C ASP A 22 -35.86 -1.36 -10.69
N THR A 23 -34.89 -1.02 -11.53
CA THR A 23 -33.47 -1.04 -11.14
C THR A 23 -33.36 -0.23 -9.86
N GLY A 24 -32.83 -0.85 -8.80
CA GLY A 24 -32.60 -0.15 -7.54
C GLY A 24 -31.83 1.15 -7.79
N PRO A 25 -32.00 2.18 -6.93
CA PRO A 25 -31.22 3.41 -7.07
C PRO A 25 -29.73 3.05 -7.19
N PRO A 26 -28.99 3.70 -8.10
CA PRO A 26 -27.55 3.52 -8.19
C PRO A 26 -26.94 3.61 -6.78
N GLY A 27 -26.07 2.65 -6.44
CA GLY A 27 -25.33 2.71 -5.19
C GLY A 27 -24.57 4.04 -5.09
N PRO A 28 -24.23 4.49 -3.87
CA PRO A 28 -23.34 5.64 -3.71
C PRO A 28 -22.10 5.43 -4.59
N ALA A 29 -21.69 6.45 -5.33
CA ALA A 29 -20.44 6.40 -6.08
C ALA A 29 -19.31 6.01 -5.10
N GLY A 30 -18.63 4.90 -5.37
CA GLY A 30 -17.46 4.51 -4.59
C GLY A 30 -16.43 5.62 -4.68
N GLY A 31 -16.05 6.19 -3.54
CA GLY A 31 -14.99 7.21 -3.50
C GLY A 31 -13.67 6.60 -3.93
N LEU A 32 -12.87 7.36 -4.69
CA LEU A 32 -11.51 6.99 -5.07
C LEU A 32 -10.66 6.85 -3.79
N VAL A 33 -10.22 5.64 -3.47
CA VAL A 33 -9.34 5.40 -2.30
C VAL A 33 -7.90 5.37 -2.79
N TYR A 34 -7.21 6.50 -2.64
CA TYR A 34 -5.79 6.61 -2.99
C TYR A 34 -4.92 5.97 -1.91
N ALA A 35 -3.76 5.45 -2.33
CA ALA A 35 -2.70 5.11 -1.38
C ALA A 35 -2.22 6.39 -0.68
N ASN A 36 -2.16 6.36 0.65
CA ASN A 36 -1.68 7.49 1.44
C ASN A 36 -0.23 7.25 1.83
N VAL A 37 0.60 8.28 1.68
CA VAL A 37 2.03 8.20 1.99
C VAL A 37 2.37 9.29 2.99
N PHE A 38 3.16 8.95 3.99
CA PHE A 38 3.78 9.92 4.89
C PHE A 38 5.22 9.55 5.19
N GLU A 39 5.98 10.52 5.66
CA GLU A 39 7.38 10.33 6.06
C GLU A 39 7.54 10.63 7.54
N THR A 40 8.46 9.91 8.17
CA THR A 40 8.83 10.12 9.57
C THR A 40 10.33 9.98 9.76
N THR A 41 10.84 10.62 10.81
CA THR A 41 12.26 10.57 11.16
C THR A 41 12.42 9.92 12.53
N VAL A 42 13.25 8.87 12.58
CA VAL A 42 13.71 8.27 13.83
C VAL A 42 15.00 8.96 14.25
N SER A 43 14.89 9.88 15.20
CA SER A 43 16.04 10.62 15.72
C SER A 43 16.96 9.74 16.57
N VAL A 44 16.39 8.90 17.42
CA VAL A 44 17.10 8.00 18.35
C VAL A 44 16.31 6.70 18.46
N TYR A 45 17.02 5.58 18.58
CA TYR A 45 16.48 4.29 18.99
C TYR A 45 16.87 4.00 20.43
N ASP A 46 15.98 3.34 21.16
CA ASP A 46 16.28 2.73 22.45
C ASP A 46 16.87 1.34 22.23
N TYR A 47 17.73 0.89 23.16
CA TYR A 47 18.39 -0.41 23.09
C TYR A 47 17.80 -1.40 24.09
N ASP A 48 17.35 -2.53 23.57
CA ASP A 48 16.99 -3.71 24.34
C ASP A 48 18.17 -4.68 24.39
N ALA A 49 18.73 -4.83 25.60
CA ALA A 49 19.88 -5.70 25.84
C ALA A 49 19.50 -7.19 25.91
N GLU A 50 18.25 -7.54 26.18
CA GLU A 50 17.78 -8.93 26.24
C GLU A 50 17.71 -9.53 24.84
N PHE A 51 17.21 -8.75 23.87
CA PHE A 51 17.05 -9.19 22.48
C PHE A 51 18.15 -8.71 21.53
N ASN A 52 19.12 -7.91 22.03
CA ASN A 52 20.12 -7.22 21.21
C ASN A 52 19.47 -6.48 20.03
N GLN A 53 18.49 -5.63 20.35
CA GLN A 53 17.65 -4.97 19.37
C GLN A 53 17.57 -3.47 19.66
N LEU A 54 17.62 -2.65 18.62
CA LEU A 54 17.25 -1.24 18.69
C LEU A 54 15.79 -1.10 18.26
N TYR A 55 15.00 -0.32 18.99
CA TYR A 55 13.60 -0.05 18.65
C TYR A 55 13.30 1.44 18.73
N SER A 56 12.45 1.92 17.81
CA SER A 56 11.96 3.29 17.81
C SER A 56 10.75 3.44 18.73
N GLY A 57 10.34 4.68 18.98
CA GLY A 57 8.97 4.96 19.40
C GLY A 57 7.94 4.51 18.35
N PHE A 58 6.66 4.57 18.72
CA PHE A 58 5.55 4.32 17.80
C PHE A 58 5.18 5.59 17.05
N TYR A 59 4.97 5.46 15.74
CA TYR A 59 4.55 6.56 14.87
C TYR A 59 3.15 6.29 14.35
N ALA A 60 2.19 7.07 14.85
CA ALA A 60 0.79 6.95 14.47
C ALA A 60 0.56 7.41 13.02
N PHE A 61 -0.37 6.75 12.32
CA PHE A 61 -0.78 7.19 10.99
C PHE A 61 -1.50 8.54 11.07
N PRO A 62 -1.18 9.52 10.21
CA PRO A 62 -1.85 10.82 10.18
C PRO A 62 -3.25 10.77 9.52
N PHE A 63 -3.69 9.57 9.12
CA PHE A 63 -4.97 9.28 8.46
C PHE A 63 -5.51 7.94 8.96
N THR A 64 -6.79 7.69 8.71
CA THR A 64 -7.44 6.42 9.07
C THR A 64 -6.87 5.28 8.24
N VAL A 65 -6.39 4.24 8.92
CA VAL A 65 -5.95 2.97 8.33
C VAL A 65 -6.84 1.87 8.87
N TYR A 66 -7.23 0.94 7.99
CA TYR A 66 -8.05 -0.21 8.35
C TYR A 66 -7.19 -1.46 8.47
N GLU A 67 -7.64 -2.45 9.26
CA GLU A 67 -6.94 -3.73 9.41
C GLU A 67 -6.76 -4.49 8.09
N SER A 68 -7.60 -4.21 7.09
CA SER A 68 -7.46 -4.79 5.76
C SER A 68 -6.32 -4.19 4.95
N ASP A 69 -5.90 -2.96 5.25
CA ASP A 69 -4.96 -2.21 4.42
C ASP A 69 -3.54 -2.76 4.53
N VAL A 70 -2.78 -2.63 3.43
CA VAL A 70 -1.40 -3.08 3.37
C VAL A 70 -0.47 -1.91 3.70
N VAL A 71 0.43 -2.11 4.66
CA VAL A 71 1.43 -1.09 5.04
C VAL A 71 2.80 -1.50 4.48
N LEU A 72 3.39 -0.61 3.70
CA LEU A 72 4.73 -0.75 3.14
C LEU A 72 5.64 0.33 3.71
N ALA A 73 6.83 -0.05 4.17
CA ALA A 73 7.82 0.90 4.68
C ALA A 73 9.10 0.88 3.84
N TYR A 74 9.68 2.06 3.66
CA TYR A 74 10.91 2.29 2.92
C TYR A 74 11.83 3.18 3.76
N ARG A 75 13.14 2.93 3.67
CA ARG A 75 14.17 3.78 4.25
C ARG A 75 14.78 4.67 3.18
N TYR A 76 15.07 5.92 3.53
CA TYR A 76 15.84 6.82 2.68
C TYR A 76 17.30 6.33 2.55
N SER A 77 17.74 6.11 1.32
CA SER A 77 19.06 5.55 0.99
C SER A 77 20.00 6.55 0.33
N GLY A 78 19.53 7.77 0.07
CA GLY A 78 20.32 8.84 -0.55
C GLY A 78 19.60 9.51 -1.71
N GLN A 79 20.37 10.20 -2.56
CA GLN A 79 19.87 10.89 -3.75
C GLN A 79 20.67 10.49 -4.99
N THR A 80 20.01 10.46 -6.13
CA THR A 80 20.63 10.26 -7.45
C THR A 80 20.32 11.43 -8.38
N SER A 81 21.21 11.71 -9.34
CA SER A 81 20.96 12.73 -10.35
C SER A 81 20.07 12.20 -11.48
N LEU A 82 19.15 13.04 -11.95
CA LEU A 82 18.27 12.75 -13.09
C LEU A 82 18.87 13.19 -14.44
N GLY A 83 20.10 13.71 -14.46
CA GLY A 83 20.81 14.11 -15.68
C GLY A 83 20.44 15.50 -16.23
N ASN A 84 19.41 16.15 -15.70
CA ASN A 84 18.98 17.50 -16.03
C ASN A 84 19.37 18.56 -14.98
N GLY A 85 20.26 18.21 -14.04
CA GLY A 85 20.62 19.03 -12.89
C GLY A 85 19.69 18.85 -11.69
N GLU A 86 18.64 18.04 -11.80
CA GLU A 86 17.76 17.68 -10.68
C GLU A 86 18.24 16.40 -9.98
N THR A 87 17.76 16.21 -8.75
CA THR A 87 18.02 15.02 -7.94
C THR A 87 16.71 14.37 -7.52
N ALA A 88 16.72 13.04 -7.41
CA ALA A 88 15.62 12.25 -6.85
C ALA A 88 16.10 11.45 -5.64
N ASP A 89 15.24 11.36 -4.63
CA ASP A 89 15.48 10.53 -3.45
C ASP A 89 15.37 9.04 -3.80
N ILE A 90 16.28 8.26 -3.23
CA ILE A 90 16.35 6.82 -3.35
C ILE A 90 15.73 6.21 -2.10
N TRP A 91 14.75 5.33 -2.30
CA TRP A 91 14.04 4.64 -1.24
C TRP A 91 14.27 3.14 -1.35
N THR A 92 14.71 2.50 -0.27
CA THR A 92 14.87 1.06 -0.21
C THR A 92 13.79 0.45 0.67
N GLN A 93 13.07 -0.54 0.16
CA GLN A 93 12.01 -1.21 0.89
C GLN A 93 12.55 -2.00 2.09
N LEU A 94 11.81 -2.01 3.19
CA LEU A 94 12.08 -2.87 4.35
C LEU A 94 11.41 -4.24 4.20
N PRO A 95 12.02 -5.33 4.71
CA PRO A 95 13.27 -5.35 5.48
C PRO A 95 14.53 -5.17 4.62
N GLN A 96 15.57 -4.56 5.19
CA GLN A 96 16.83 -4.29 4.49
C GLN A 96 18.04 -4.65 5.36
N SER A 97 18.84 -5.62 4.91
CA SER A 97 20.11 -6.00 5.55
C SER A 97 21.27 -5.12 5.06
N VAL A 98 22.16 -4.73 5.97
CA VAL A 98 23.39 -3.98 5.73
C VAL A 98 24.56 -4.81 6.26
N PHE A 99 25.55 -5.04 5.40
CA PHE A 99 26.73 -5.85 5.70
C PHE A 99 27.96 -4.96 5.83
N TYR A 100 28.75 -5.17 6.87
CA TYR A 100 30.04 -4.50 7.04
C TYR A 100 31.09 -5.17 6.14
N ASN A 101 31.82 -4.35 5.37
CA ASN A 101 32.88 -4.78 4.47
C ASN A 101 34.27 -4.70 5.14
N ASP A 102 34.39 -5.13 6.38
CA ASP A 102 35.62 -5.05 7.19
C ASP A 102 36.23 -6.43 7.55
N GLY A 103 35.60 -7.51 7.05
CA GLY A 103 36.05 -8.89 7.28
C GLY A 103 35.57 -9.52 8.59
N THR A 104 34.77 -8.82 9.39
CA THR A 104 34.14 -9.37 10.61
C THR A 104 33.00 -10.34 10.30
N GLY A 105 32.31 -10.12 9.17
CA GLY A 105 31.04 -10.78 8.89
C GLY A 105 29.86 -10.18 9.66
N ASP A 106 30.05 -8.99 10.26
CA ASP A 106 28.99 -8.29 10.97
C ASP A 106 27.94 -7.75 9.99
N PHE A 107 26.68 -7.88 10.38
CA PHE A 107 25.55 -7.32 9.66
C PHE A 107 24.47 -6.90 10.63
N PHE A 108 23.65 -5.97 10.17
CA PHE A 108 22.41 -5.60 10.84
C PHE A 108 21.30 -5.44 9.81
N GLN A 109 20.05 -5.46 10.26
CA GLN A 109 18.89 -5.37 9.41
C GLN A 109 17.92 -4.35 9.97
N TYR A 110 17.45 -3.45 9.11
CA TYR A 110 16.30 -2.61 9.40
C TYR A 110 15.03 -3.41 9.15
N ASN A 111 14.16 -3.42 10.14
CA ASN A 111 12.84 -4.04 10.12
C ASN A 111 11.78 -3.01 10.55
N PHE A 112 10.52 -3.36 10.33
CA PHE A 112 9.40 -2.61 10.89
C PHE A 112 8.27 -3.55 11.28
N ASN A 113 7.55 -3.15 12.32
CA ASN A 113 6.28 -3.73 12.73
C ASN A 113 5.20 -2.67 12.57
N HIS A 114 3.97 -3.08 12.32
CA HIS A 114 2.86 -2.15 12.24
C HIS A 114 1.56 -2.76 12.77
N THR A 115 0.67 -1.87 13.15
CA THR A 115 -0.75 -2.15 13.37
C THR A 115 -1.57 -1.32 12.37
N PHE A 116 -2.89 -1.21 12.56
CA PHE A 116 -3.71 -0.22 11.86
C PHE A 116 -3.64 1.17 12.53
N VAL A 117 -2.92 1.31 13.64
CA VAL A 117 -2.81 2.57 14.40
C VAL A 117 -1.46 3.23 14.20
N ASP A 118 -0.39 2.44 14.18
CA ASP A 118 0.98 2.92 14.17
C ASP A 118 1.98 1.98 13.50
N VAL A 119 3.20 2.50 13.30
CA VAL A 119 4.39 1.76 12.88
C VAL A 119 5.51 1.91 13.91
N GLN A 120 6.33 0.87 14.05
CA GLN A 120 7.56 0.88 14.83
C GLN A 120 8.70 0.34 13.98
N PHE A 121 9.87 0.99 14.02
CA PHE A 121 11.07 0.54 13.33
C PHE A 121 12.01 -0.17 14.30
N THR A 122 12.66 -1.22 13.83
CA THR A 122 13.62 -1.98 14.63
C THR A 122 14.91 -2.21 13.85
N ILE A 123 16.02 -2.35 14.58
CA ILE A 123 17.30 -2.79 14.04
C ILE A 123 17.78 -3.99 14.84
N GLU A 124 18.12 -5.06 14.15
CA GLU A 124 18.61 -6.32 14.72
C GLU A 124 19.93 -6.67 14.03
N GLY A 125 20.86 -7.32 14.73
CA GLY A 125 22.16 -7.67 14.16
C GLY A 125 22.89 -8.76 14.93
N ASN A 126 23.99 -9.25 14.35
CA ASN A 126 24.80 -10.33 14.92
C ASN A 126 25.94 -9.85 15.83
N PHE A 127 25.98 -8.56 16.16
CA PHE A 127 26.96 -7.94 17.04
C PHE A 127 26.27 -7.02 18.06
N PRO A 128 26.93 -6.60 19.16
CA PRO A 128 26.34 -5.68 20.14
C PRO A 128 25.95 -4.35 19.48
N LEU A 129 24.64 -4.08 19.36
CA LEU A 129 24.14 -2.90 18.65
C LEU A 129 24.49 -1.56 19.32
N THR A 130 25.01 -1.59 20.55
CA THR A 130 25.65 -0.42 21.16
C THR A 130 26.84 0.12 20.37
N ASN A 131 27.42 -0.71 19.49
CA ASN A 131 28.57 -0.37 18.64
C ASN A 131 28.18 0.04 17.21
N ILE A 132 26.88 0.07 16.88
CA ILE A 132 26.43 0.45 15.54
C ILE A 132 26.86 1.89 15.22
N ALA A 133 27.20 2.16 13.95
CA ALA A 133 27.61 3.50 13.55
C ALA A 133 26.46 4.52 13.80
N PRO A 134 26.76 5.73 14.30
CA PRO A 134 25.74 6.76 14.49
C PRO A 134 24.98 7.13 13.21
N GLY A 135 25.64 7.02 12.05
CA GLY A 135 25.01 7.27 10.74
C GLY A 135 23.95 6.22 10.34
N ASP A 136 24.01 5.03 10.95
CA ASP A 136 23.05 3.95 10.71
C ASP A 136 21.90 3.95 11.73
N SER A 137 22.10 4.56 12.90
CA SER A 137 21.12 4.54 14.01
C SER A 137 20.47 5.89 14.31
N ARG A 138 20.99 7.02 13.81
CA ARG A 138 20.45 8.35 14.13
C ARG A 138 19.85 9.03 12.92
N ASN A 139 18.79 9.79 13.13
CA ASN A 139 18.09 10.59 12.12
C ASN A 139 17.76 9.80 10.84
N GLN A 140 17.32 8.56 11.00
CA GLN A 140 16.92 7.72 9.87
C GLN A 140 15.54 8.17 9.39
N ILE A 141 15.40 8.38 8.08
CA ILE A 141 14.15 8.82 7.47
C ILE A 141 13.47 7.60 6.84
N PHE A 142 12.18 7.46 7.14
CA PHE A 142 11.33 6.41 6.59
C PHE A 142 10.14 7.01 5.87
N ARG A 143 9.77 6.38 4.76
CA ARG A 143 8.54 6.64 4.01
C ARG A 143 7.63 5.44 4.15
N ILE A 144 6.40 5.70 4.57
CA ILE A 144 5.38 4.67 4.78
C ILE A 144 4.26 4.91 3.77
N ALA A 145 3.93 3.88 3.00
CA ALA A 145 2.81 3.87 2.07
C ALA A 145 1.75 2.89 2.57
N VAL A 146 0.52 3.37 2.71
CA VAL A 146 -0.64 2.56 3.07
C VAL A 146 -1.50 2.38 1.83
N VAL A 147 -1.64 1.13 1.40
CA VAL A 147 -2.40 0.71 0.22
C VAL A 147 -3.76 0.17 0.68
N PRO A 148 -4.87 0.86 0.36
CA PRO A 148 -6.19 0.43 0.75
C PRO A 148 -6.59 -0.90 0.11
N ALA A 149 -7.02 -1.87 0.91
CA ALA A 149 -7.38 -3.19 0.39
C ALA A 149 -8.81 -3.30 -0.17
N GLU A 150 -9.69 -2.33 0.12
CA GLU A 150 -11.03 -2.26 -0.48
C GLU A 150 -10.93 -2.19 -2.03
N PHE A 151 -9.84 -1.64 -2.57
CA PHE A 151 -9.57 -1.59 -4.01
C PHE A 151 -9.34 -2.98 -4.64
N ALA A 152 -8.87 -3.97 -3.88
CA ALA A 152 -8.59 -5.31 -4.40
C ALA A 152 -9.87 -6.15 -4.61
N LYS A 153 -10.97 -5.81 -3.95
CA LYS A 153 -12.26 -6.54 -4.10
C LYS A 153 -12.99 -6.23 -5.40
N THR A 154 -12.68 -5.12 -6.06
CA THR A 154 -13.48 -4.65 -7.20
C THR A 154 -13.08 -5.23 -8.55
N ASN A 155 -11.94 -5.95 -8.66
CA ASN A 155 -11.36 -6.43 -9.93
C ASN A 155 -11.55 -5.38 -11.05
N PRO A 156 -11.02 -4.15 -10.85
CA PRO A 156 -11.33 -3.02 -11.70
C PRO A 156 -10.92 -3.32 -13.14
N SER A 157 -11.78 -2.97 -14.09
CA SER A 157 -11.45 -3.03 -15.50
C SER A 157 -10.34 -2.03 -15.83
N MET A 158 -9.66 -2.22 -16.97
CA MET A 158 -8.68 -1.24 -17.43
C MET A 158 -9.31 0.15 -17.54
N GLU A 159 -10.56 0.24 -17.97
CA GLU A 159 -11.29 1.50 -18.08
C GLU A 159 -11.51 2.19 -16.72
N ASP A 160 -11.84 1.41 -15.69
CA ASP A 160 -11.94 1.94 -14.31
C ASP A 160 -10.58 2.47 -13.82
N ILE A 161 -9.48 1.79 -14.16
CA ILE A 161 -8.12 2.20 -13.81
C ILE A 161 -7.73 3.50 -14.55
N LEU A 162 -8.06 3.62 -15.83
CA LEU A 162 -7.77 4.81 -16.65
C LEU A 162 -8.53 6.05 -16.14
N GLU A 163 -9.79 5.87 -15.79
CA GLU A 163 -10.62 6.92 -15.19
C GLU A 163 -10.02 7.38 -13.85
N VAL A 164 -9.58 6.44 -13.00
CA VAL A 164 -8.91 6.73 -11.72
C VAL A 164 -7.61 7.51 -11.93
N MET A 165 -6.82 7.16 -12.95
CA MET A 165 -5.56 7.82 -13.27
C MET A 165 -5.74 9.16 -14.01
N LYS A 166 -6.98 9.56 -14.32
CA LYS A 166 -7.32 10.70 -15.19
C LYS A 166 -6.54 10.68 -16.50
N THR A 167 -6.29 9.47 -17.01
CA THR A 167 -5.53 9.26 -18.22
C THR A 167 -6.43 8.62 -19.26
N THR A 168 -6.02 8.71 -20.51
CA THR A 168 -6.72 8.04 -21.62
C THR A 168 -5.78 7.04 -22.25
N ASP A 169 -6.31 6.03 -22.94
CA ASP A 169 -5.49 5.07 -23.70
C ASP A 169 -4.46 5.75 -24.61
N ALA A 170 -4.77 6.96 -25.09
CA ALA A 170 -3.88 7.76 -25.94
C ALA A 170 -2.63 8.30 -25.23
N GLU A 171 -2.62 8.34 -23.89
CA GLU A 171 -1.50 8.82 -23.06
C GLU A 171 -0.63 7.66 -22.53
N ILE A 172 -1.09 6.42 -22.70
CA ILE A 172 -0.33 5.22 -22.33
C ILE A 172 0.58 4.83 -23.48
N ASN A 173 1.88 5.04 -23.29
CA ASN A 173 2.87 4.54 -24.22
C ASN A 173 3.00 3.02 -24.07
N ILE A 174 2.50 2.29 -25.07
CA ILE A 174 2.79 0.87 -25.22
C ILE A 174 4.29 0.74 -25.49
N ILE A 175 5.02 0.07 -24.59
CA ILE A 175 6.41 -0.30 -24.86
C ILE A 175 6.36 -1.47 -25.84
N GLU A 176 6.35 -1.16 -27.13
CA GLU A 176 6.61 -2.15 -28.15
C GLU A 176 8.11 -2.48 -28.13
N ASN A 177 8.42 -3.75 -27.81
CA ASN A 177 9.71 -4.46 -27.89
C ASN A 177 10.45 -4.72 -26.56
N LEU A 178 10.38 -5.99 -26.14
CA LEU A 178 11.47 -6.73 -25.50
C LEU A 178 11.98 -7.77 -26.48
#